data_AF-A0A962ZWM6-F1
#
_entry.id   AF-A0A962ZWM6-F1
#
_cell.length_a   1.000
_cell.length_b   1.000
_cell.length_c   1.000
_cell.angle_alpha   90.00
_cell.angle_beta   90.00
_cell.angle_gamma   90.00
#
_symmetry.space_group_name_H-M   'P 1'
#
loop_
_entity.id
_entity.type
_entity.pdbx_description
1 polymer ?
#
loop_
_entity_poly.entity_id
_entity_poly.type
_entity_poly.pdbx_seq_one_letter_code
_entity_poly.pdbx_strand_id
1 'polypeptide(L)'
;ISPFSREAYELYKKQLAASRIPRATPKESEVRAVTELLRQQLGGTVNVARALRETAEVWLGRNKTMAVPFHKVPRSAVSTQITGARRFVAQSWPFARVRAVGKAFDGTLNDAVMAMCAGALRRHLQEQRDLPKISLKAMAPVSLRAAGDVDSANAVGMVIADLATNVRDPAKRFRAIKASMDASKTQLQQMTPGEIQVYTGITQAPLLLGQLTGMSSRFPAFSTVISNVPGPREKRYWNGARLEGMYPVSIPMDGAAVNFTLVSNFENLDFGIVACRKSVPQVQRMIDYMEESLVELEDAAGLRRRGGRARGPLQRLEATETGAGGKQKKAGATRRKKKAPAVPQLKARSGARSPAQPKRATAGKAAGSKTSNK
;
A
#
# COMPACT_ATOMS: atom_id res chain seq x y z
N ILE A 1 18.58 -30.20 15.26
CA ILE A 1 17.39 -30.66 14.50
C ILE A 1 17.24 -29.76 13.27
N SER A 2 17.04 -30.30 12.06
CA SER A 2 16.81 -29.47 10.88
C SER A 2 15.55 -28.62 11.06
N PRO A 3 15.57 -27.31 10.75
CA PRO A 3 14.44 -26.42 10.97
C PRO A 3 13.19 -26.77 10.15
N PHE A 4 13.31 -27.64 9.14
CA PHE A 4 12.20 -28.12 8.31
C PHE A 4 11.83 -29.59 8.58
N SER A 5 12.39 -30.23 9.61
CA SER A 5 12.06 -31.62 9.93
C SER A 5 10.70 -31.73 10.64
N ARG A 6 10.07 -32.90 10.52
CA ARG A 6 8.85 -33.24 11.28
C ARG A 6 9.07 -33.12 12.79
N GLU A 7 10.28 -33.44 13.24
CA GLU A 7 10.68 -33.35 14.63
C GLU A 7 10.76 -31.89 15.12
N ALA A 8 11.30 -30.96 14.31
CA ALA A 8 11.27 -29.53 14.61
C ALA A 8 9.83 -28.98 14.63
N TYR A 9 8.96 -29.46 13.74
CA TYR A 9 7.55 -29.11 13.72
C TYR A 9 6.80 -29.57 14.99
N GLU A 10 7.04 -30.81 15.44
CA GLU A 10 6.41 -31.31 16.68
C GLU A 10 6.94 -30.58 17.93
N LEU A 11 8.23 -30.22 17.95
CA LEU A 11 8.83 -29.43 19.02
C LEU A 11 8.23 -28.01 19.07
N TYR A 12 8.09 -27.37 17.90
CA TYR A 12 7.39 -26.09 17.75
C TYR A 12 5.94 -26.18 18.22
N LYS A 13 5.20 -27.23 17.84
CA LYS A 13 3.82 -27.47 18.30
C LYS A 13 3.72 -27.60 19.81
N LYS A 14 4.61 -28.39 20.43
CA LYS A 14 4.67 -28.55 21.88
C LYS A 14 4.98 -27.22 22.58
N GLN A 15 5.94 -26.45 22.06
CA GLN A 15 6.23 -25.11 22.55
C GLN A 15 5.04 -24.17 22.38
N LEU A 16 4.32 -24.22 21.27
CA LEU A 16 3.14 -23.37 21.04
C LEU A 16 1.97 -23.71 21.98
N ALA A 17 1.76 -25.01 22.25
CA ALA A 17 0.76 -25.48 23.21
C ALA A 17 1.11 -25.08 24.65
N ALA A 18 2.39 -25.13 25.01
CA ALA A 18 2.92 -24.67 26.29
C ALA A 18 2.95 -23.12 26.40
N SER A 19 3.10 -22.41 25.29
CA SER A 19 3.14 -20.94 25.23
C SER A 19 1.75 -20.31 25.05
N ARG A 20 0.66 -21.04 25.33
CA ARG A 20 -0.63 -20.41 25.55
C ARG A 20 -0.52 -19.54 26.79
N ILE A 21 -0.10 -18.29 26.58
CA ILE A 21 -0.22 -17.22 27.57
C ILE A 21 -1.69 -17.28 28.00
N PRO A 22 -1.99 -17.56 29.28
CA PRO A 22 -3.36 -17.50 29.77
C PRO A 22 -3.93 -16.15 29.35
N ARG A 23 -5.16 -16.10 28.85
CA ARG A 23 -5.84 -14.82 28.59
C ARG A 23 -5.73 -14.01 29.89
N ALA A 24 -4.83 -13.03 29.92
CA ALA A 24 -4.67 -12.19 31.07
C ALA A 24 -6.00 -11.44 31.20
N THR A 25 -6.71 -11.70 32.29
CA THR A 25 -7.87 -10.88 32.65
C THR A 25 -7.35 -9.45 32.80
N PRO A 26 -7.90 -8.47 32.07
CA PRO A 26 -7.43 -7.09 32.13
C PRO A 26 -7.33 -6.65 33.59
N LYS A 27 -6.18 -6.13 34.01
CA LYS A 27 -6.03 -5.64 35.39
C LYS A 27 -6.92 -4.40 35.56
N GLU A 28 -7.49 -4.21 36.75
CA GLU A 28 -8.31 -3.01 37.03
C GLU A 28 -7.55 -1.71 36.76
N SER A 29 -6.22 -1.69 36.91
CA SER A 29 -5.38 -0.55 36.58
C SER A 29 -5.26 -0.27 35.08
N GLU A 30 -5.32 -1.30 34.23
CA GLU A 30 -5.31 -1.16 32.77
C GLU A 30 -6.68 -0.70 32.28
N VAL A 31 -7.76 -1.25 32.84
CA VAL A 31 -9.13 -0.78 32.59
C VAL A 31 -9.27 0.66 33.06
N ARG A 32 -8.76 0.99 34.26
CA ARG A 32 -8.73 2.37 34.77
C ARG A 32 -7.92 3.27 33.86
N ALA A 33 -6.71 2.89 33.44
CA ALA A 33 -5.90 3.68 32.52
C ALA A 33 -6.60 3.93 31.18
N VAL A 34 -7.32 2.93 30.64
CA VAL A 34 -8.17 3.11 29.45
C VAL A 34 -9.33 4.06 29.75
N THR A 35 -10.00 3.95 30.91
CA THR A 35 -11.09 4.87 31.28
C THR A 35 -10.61 6.28 31.64
N GLU A 36 -9.40 6.43 32.18
CA GLU A 36 -8.76 7.70 32.51
C GLU A 36 -8.30 8.39 31.23
N LEU A 37 -7.73 7.63 30.28
CA LEU A 37 -7.40 8.08 28.94
C LEU A 37 -8.67 8.51 28.19
N LEU A 38 -9.75 7.72 28.27
CA LEU A 38 -11.04 8.10 27.73
C LEU A 38 -11.58 9.37 28.43
N ARG A 39 -11.50 9.49 29.76
CA ARG A 39 -11.95 10.68 30.51
C ARG A 39 -11.14 11.95 30.19
N GLN A 40 -9.82 11.84 30.12
CA GLN A 40 -8.93 12.95 29.75
C GLN A 40 -9.13 13.37 28.29
N GLN A 41 -9.52 12.44 27.42
CA GLN A 41 -9.88 12.72 26.03
C GLN A 41 -11.34 13.16 25.84
N LEU A 42 -12.21 12.94 26.83
CA LEU A 42 -13.63 13.35 26.86
C LEU A 42 -13.85 14.81 27.26
N GLY A 43 -12.80 15.62 27.42
CA GLY A 43 -12.87 17.06 27.18
C GLY A 43 -13.15 17.34 25.70
N GLY A 44 -14.25 16.78 25.19
CA GLY A 44 -14.56 16.64 23.78
C GLY A 44 -14.73 18.00 23.15
N THR A 45 -13.76 18.38 22.34
CA THR A 45 -13.85 19.57 21.51
C THR A 45 -15.02 19.43 20.54
N VAL A 46 -15.58 20.57 20.11
CA VAL A 46 -16.75 20.63 19.20
C VAL A 46 -16.51 19.81 17.92
N ASN A 47 -15.26 19.68 17.46
CA ASN A 47 -14.91 18.94 16.25
C ASN A 47 -14.99 17.42 16.41
N VAL A 48 -14.59 16.86 17.57
CA VAL A 48 -14.72 15.42 17.83
C VAL A 48 -16.20 15.04 17.95
N ALA A 49 -16.99 15.84 18.67
CA ALA A 49 -18.44 15.63 18.78
C ALA A 49 -19.13 15.71 17.40
N ARG A 50 -18.70 16.64 16.54
CA ARG A 50 -19.14 16.75 15.15
C ARG A 50 -18.79 15.49 14.34
N ALA A 51 -17.55 15.02 14.39
CA ALA A 51 -17.11 13.82 13.66
C ALA A 51 -17.88 12.56 14.11
N LEU A 52 -18.18 12.44 15.41
CA LEU A 52 -19.01 11.35 15.93
C LEU A 52 -20.47 11.46 15.43
N ARG A 53 -21.04 12.67 15.37
CA ARG A 53 -22.37 12.89 14.79
C ARG A 53 -22.41 12.53 13.30
N GLU A 54 -21.43 12.97 12.50
CA GLU A 54 -21.32 12.61 11.09
C GLU A 54 -21.16 11.09 10.90
N THR A 55 -20.42 10.43 11.79
CA THR A 55 -20.33 8.97 11.84
C THR A 55 -21.70 8.34 12.10
N ALA A 56 -22.47 8.86 13.06
CA ALA A 56 -23.83 8.42 13.35
C ALA A 56 -24.79 8.66 12.17
N GLU A 57 -24.65 9.77 11.44
CA GLU A 57 -25.43 10.06 10.23
C GLU A 57 -25.20 9.03 9.11
N VAL A 58 -23.99 8.48 8.98
CA VAL A 58 -23.72 7.35 8.06
C VAL A 58 -24.48 6.10 8.51
N TRP A 59 -24.47 5.79 9.81
CA TRP A 59 -25.21 4.66 10.37
C TRP A 59 -26.73 4.78 10.16
N LEU A 60 -27.26 5.99 10.29
CA LEU A 60 -28.65 6.32 10.02
C LEU A 60 -28.99 6.40 8.51
N GLY A 61 -27.99 6.24 7.63
CA GLY A 61 -28.18 6.27 6.18
C GLY A 61 -28.39 7.67 5.58
N ARG A 62 -28.14 8.72 6.36
CA ARG A 62 -28.26 10.14 5.95
C ARG A 62 -27.04 10.62 5.14
N ASN A 63 -25.87 10.01 5.35
CA ASN A 63 -24.68 10.20 4.52
C ASN A 63 -24.29 8.88 3.86
N LYS A 64 -24.33 8.82 2.51
CA LYS A 64 -24.02 7.62 1.73
C LYS A 64 -22.63 7.65 1.09
N THR A 65 -21.96 8.80 1.13
CA THR A 65 -20.66 9.00 0.46
C THR A 65 -19.51 8.61 1.39
N MET A 66 -19.59 9.00 2.66
CA MET A 66 -18.58 8.65 3.66
C MET A 66 -18.72 7.17 4.08
N ALA A 67 -17.59 6.49 4.24
CA ALA A 67 -17.55 5.16 4.83
C ALA A 67 -16.99 5.23 6.25
N VAL A 68 -17.53 4.39 7.13
CA VAL A 68 -17.14 4.30 8.55
C VAL A 68 -16.94 2.84 8.95
N PRO A 69 -16.13 2.54 9.99
CA PRO A 69 -15.91 1.18 10.45
C PRO A 69 -17.22 0.45 10.81
N PHE A 70 -17.24 -0.87 10.62
CA PHE A 70 -18.33 -1.80 10.99
C PHE A 70 -19.67 -1.59 10.26
N HIS A 71 -19.86 -0.47 9.55
CA HIS A 71 -21.10 -0.19 8.84
C HIS A 71 -21.08 -0.82 7.44
N LYS A 72 -22.02 -1.73 7.15
CA LYS A 72 -22.20 -2.36 5.83
C LYS A 72 -20.90 -2.95 5.26
N VAL A 73 -20.10 -3.60 6.10
CA VAL A 73 -18.91 -4.36 5.67
C VAL A 73 -19.38 -5.76 5.29
N PRO A 74 -19.24 -6.20 4.03
CA PRO A 74 -19.64 -7.53 3.64
C PRO A 74 -18.72 -8.59 4.26
N ARG A 75 -19.30 -9.77 4.53
CA ARG A 75 -18.53 -11.00 4.78
C ARG A 75 -18.24 -11.67 3.44
N SER A 76 -16.99 -12.07 3.24
CA SER A 76 -16.46 -12.72 2.04
C SER A 76 -15.14 -13.43 2.38
N ALA A 77 -14.55 -14.11 1.41
CA ALA A 77 -13.24 -14.76 1.47
C ALA A 77 -12.12 -13.82 1.94
N VAL A 78 -12.22 -12.52 1.66
CA VAL A 78 -11.25 -11.50 2.11
C VAL A 78 -11.58 -10.90 3.48
N SER A 79 -12.81 -11.04 3.97
CA SER A 79 -13.29 -10.47 5.25
C SER A 79 -13.77 -11.54 6.22
N THR A 80 -12.93 -12.54 6.44
CA THR A 80 -13.22 -13.74 7.25
C THR A 80 -12.11 -14.03 8.26
N GLN A 81 -12.27 -15.09 9.05
CA GLN A 81 -11.26 -15.57 9.97
C GLN A 81 -10.06 -16.14 9.21
N ILE A 82 -8.83 -15.83 9.65
CA ILE A 82 -7.62 -16.33 9.02
C ILE A 82 -7.11 -17.60 9.71
N THR A 83 -6.30 -18.38 9.00
CA THR A 83 -5.60 -19.56 9.55
C THR A 83 -4.13 -19.23 9.81
N GLY A 84 -3.28 -20.22 10.13
CA GLY A 84 -1.84 -19.99 10.33
C GLY A 84 -1.04 -19.75 9.04
N ALA A 85 -1.51 -20.24 7.88
CA ALA A 85 -0.74 -20.18 6.64
C ALA A 85 -0.86 -18.82 5.93
N ARG A 86 0.27 -18.25 5.52
CA ARG A 86 0.35 -17.01 4.73
C ARG A 86 0.91 -17.29 3.34
N ARG A 87 0.52 -16.46 2.38
CA ARG A 87 1.20 -16.30 1.09
C ARG A 87 1.56 -14.83 0.92
N PHE A 88 2.73 -14.60 0.35
CA PHE A 88 3.23 -13.29 0.01
C PHE A 88 3.47 -13.23 -1.49
N VAL A 89 3.07 -12.14 -2.11
CA VAL A 89 3.41 -11.79 -3.49
C VAL A 89 3.83 -10.32 -3.53
N ALA A 90 4.76 -10.02 -4.41
CA ALA A 90 5.30 -8.68 -4.58
C ALA A 90 5.39 -8.32 -6.06
N GLN A 91 5.18 -7.04 -6.37
CA GLN A 91 5.34 -6.52 -7.71
C GLN A 91 5.60 -5.01 -7.66
N SER A 92 6.34 -4.50 -8.64
CA SER A 92 6.59 -3.07 -8.82
C SER A 92 5.80 -2.51 -10.00
N TRP A 93 5.26 -1.31 -9.84
CA TRP A 93 4.71 -0.52 -10.95
C TRP A 93 5.41 0.83 -11.06
N PRO A 94 5.59 1.39 -12.28
CA PRO A 94 6.15 2.73 -12.41
C PRO A 94 5.28 3.76 -11.68
N PHE A 95 5.87 4.53 -10.77
CA PHE A 95 5.21 5.58 -10.01
C PHE A 95 4.48 6.57 -10.92
N ALA A 96 5.14 6.97 -12.01
CA ALA A 96 4.59 7.91 -12.98
C ALA A 96 3.31 7.37 -13.65
N ARG A 97 3.24 6.07 -13.93
CA ARG A 97 2.10 5.39 -14.58
C ARG A 97 0.86 5.44 -13.68
N VAL A 98 1.00 5.00 -12.43
CA VAL A 98 -0.11 5.01 -11.47
C VAL A 98 -0.54 6.44 -11.13
N ARG A 99 0.41 7.37 -11.00
CA ARG A 99 0.12 8.78 -10.77
C ARG A 99 -0.62 9.43 -11.94
N ALA A 100 -0.33 9.05 -13.18
CA ALA A 100 -1.01 9.57 -14.36
C ALA A 100 -2.51 9.22 -14.35
N VAL A 101 -2.86 7.99 -13.98
CA VAL A 101 -4.26 7.57 -13.78
C VAL A 101 -4.95 8.43 -12.73
N GLY A 102 -4.31 8.64 -11.57
CA GLY A 102 -4.86 9.49 -10.53
C GLY A 102 -5.19 10.88 -11.05
N LYS A 103 -4.22 11.52 -11.73
CA LYS A 103 -4.41 12.85 -12.33
C LYS A 103 -5.52 12.91 -13.37
N ALA A 104 -5.65 11.90 -14.23
CA ALA A 104 -6.63 11.88 -15.30
C ALA A 104 -8.09 11.79 -14.81
N PHE A 105 -8.29 11.38 -13.55
CA PHE A 105 -9.59 11.38 -12.87
C PHE A 105 -9.69 12.45 -11.76
N ASP A 106 -8.87 13.51 -11.83
CA ASP A 106 -8.80 14.59 -10.84
C ASP A 106 -8.54 14.09 -9.40
N GLY A 107 -7.88 12.95 -9.27
CA GLY A 107 -7.56 12.27 -8.03
C GLY A 107 -6.08 12.32 -7.67
N THR A 108 -5.79 11.78 -6.49
CA THR A 108 -4.43 11.61 -5.95
C THR A 108 -3.86 10.25 -6.34
N LEU A 109 -2.57 10.03 -6.04
CA LEU A 109 -1.95 8.71 -6.16
C LEU A 109 -2.68 7.65 -5.31
N ASN A 110 -3.09 8.02 -4.09
CA ASN A 110 -3.80 7.09 -3.21
C ASN A 110 -5.13 6.65 -3.83
N ASP A 111 -5.86 7.55 -4.48
CA ASP A 111 -7.14 7.21 -5.12
C ASP A 111 -6.92 6.21 -6.28
N ALA A 112 -5.85 6.38 -7.06
CA ALA A 112 -5.47 5.43 -8.11
C ALA A 112 -5.04 4.07 -7.56
N VAL A 113 -4.25 4.04 -6.49
CA VAL A 113 -3.89 2.80 -5.79
C VAL A 113 -5.12 2.07 -5.27
N MET A 114 -6.03 2.79 -4.62
CA MET A 114 -7.28 2.22 -4.08
C MET A 114 -8.15 1.65 -5.21
N ALA A 115 -8.27 2.37 -6.33
CA ALA A 115 -9.00 1.90 -7.51
C ALA A 115 -8.36 0.67 -8.16
N MET A 116 -7.03 0.63 -8.24
CA MET A 116 -6.27 -0.50 -8.76
C MET A 116 -6.53 -1.76 -7.91
N CYS A 117 -6.36 -1.66 -6.59
CA CYS A 117 -6.65 -2.74 -5.64
C CYS A 117 -8.13 -3.15 -5.66
N ALA A 118 -9.05 -2.19 -5.77
CA ALA A 118 -10.49 -2.46 -5.83
C ALA A 118 -10.87 -3.30 -7.07
N GLY A 119 -10.35 -2.96 -8.25
CA GLY A 119 -10.59 -3.76 -9.46
C GLY A 119 -9.99 -5.17 -9.34
N ALA A 120 -8.80 -5.29 -8.74
CA ALA A 120 -8.16 -6.58 -8.52
C ALA A 120 -8.94 -7.49 -7.56
N LEU A 121 -9.37 -6.93 -6.42
CA LEU A 121 -10.22 -7.63 -5.44
C LEU A 121 -11.57 -8.01 -6.04
N ARG A 122 -12.18 -7.11 -6.83
CA ARG A 122 -13.42 -7.40 -7.54
C ARG A 122 -13.25 -8.60 -8.46
N ARG A 123 -12.22 -8.62 -9.33
CA ARG A 123 -11.96 -9.73 -10.24
C ARG A 123 -11.70 -11.03 -9.48
N HIS A 124 -10.84 -10.99 -8.47
CA HIS A 124 -10.55 -12.14 -7.63
C HIS A 124 -11.83 -12.75 -7.03
N LEU A 125 -12.68 -11.95 -6.40
CA LEU A 125 -13.92 -12.43 -5.79
C LEU A 125 -14.95 -12.89 -6.83
N GLN A 126 -14.99 -12.29 -8.03
CA GLN A 126 -15.84 -12.78 -9.12
C GLN A 126 -15.44 -14.19 -9.57
N GLU A 127 -14.15 -14.45 -9.73
CA GLU A 127 -13.65 -15.77 -10.09
C GLU A 127 -13.93 -16.82 -9.01
N GLN A 128 -13.87 -16.42 -7.74
CA GLN A 128 -14.24 -17.29 -6.61
C GLN A 128 -15.77 -17.40 -6.42
N ARG A 129 -16.59 -16.72 -7.25
CA ARG A 129 -18.05 -16.61 -7.11
C ARG A 129 -18.50 -16.11 -5.73
N ASP A 130 -17.71 -15.23 -5.13
CA ASP A 130 -17.90 -14.69 -3.78
C ASP A 130 -17.87 -13.15 -3.76
N LEU A 131 -18.11 -12.49 -4.91
CA LEU A 131 -18.25 -11.04 -4.95
C LEU A 131 -19.56 -10.61 -4.26
N PRO A 132 -19.50 -9.86 -3.14
CA PRO A 132 -20.71 -9.46 -2.44
C PRO A 132 -21.53 -8.41 -3.22
N LYS A 133 -22.84 -8.33 -2.95
CA LYS A 133 -23.73 -7.31 -3.55
C LYS A 133 -23.41 -5.89 -3.07
N ILE A 134 -22.94 -5.77 -1.83
CA ILE A 134 -22.46 -4.50 -1.25
C ILE A 134 -20.94 -4.42 -1.38
N SER A 135 -20.40 -3.21 -1.42
CA SER A 135 -18.98 -3.00 -1.66
C SER A 135 -18.11 -3.39 -0.46
N LEU A 136 -16.93 -3.95 -0.74
CA LEU A 136 -15.81 -4.04 0.20
C LEU A 136 -15.40 -2.65 0.71
N LYS A 137 -14.84 -2.63 1.93
CA LYS A 137 -14.28 -1.41 2.54
C LYS A 137 -12.81 -1.60 2.87
N ALA A 138 -12.01 -0.56 2.64
CA ALA A 138 -10.59 -0.58 2.98
C ALA A 138 -10.29 0.42 4.09
N MET A 139 -9.49 -0.01 5.07
CA MET A 139 -8.80 0.91 5.97
C MET A 139 -7.54 1.41 5.28
N ALA A 140 -7.35 2.73 5.26
CA ALA A 140 -6.16 3.38 4.75
C ALA A 140 -5.62 4.38 5.77
N PRO A 141 -4.35 4.26 6.19
CA PRO A 141 -3.68 5.32 6.93
C PRO A 141 -3.52 6.56 6.06
N VAL A 142 -3.82 7.74 6.61
CA VAL A 142 -3.59 9.02 5.96
C VAL A 142 -2.65 9.87 6.80
N SER A 143 -1.71 10.53 6.13
CA SER A 143 -0.82 11.48 6.79
C SER A 143 -1.60 12.72 7.20
N LEU A 144 -1.42 13.15 8.44
CA LEU A 144 -2.00 14.37 8.99
C LEU A 144 -1.03 15.56 8.94
N ARG A 145 0.07 15.42 8.18
CA ARG A 145 1.12 16.44 8.07
C ARG A 145 0.60 17.66 7.31
N ALA A 146 0.84 18.85 7.86
CA ALA A 146 0.81 20.08 7.10
C ALA A 146 1.99 20.10 6.11
N ALA A 147 1.84 20.79 4.98
CA ALA A 147 2.93 20.94 4.02
C ALA A 147 4.13 21.67 4.69
N GLY A 148 5.27 20.97 4.83
CA GLY A 148 6.50 21.54 5.40
C GLY A 148 6.89 21.03 6.80
N ASP A 149 6.06 20.23 7.45
CA ASP A 149 6.37 19.66 8.77
C ASP A 149 7.14 18.32 8.67
N VAL A 150 8.38 18.32 9.16
CA VAL A 150 9.34 17.19 9.09
C VAL A 150 9.46 16.43 10.41
N ASP A 151 9.01 17.02 11.53
CA ASP A 151 9.25 16.51 12.89
C ASP A 151 8.12 15.63 13.42
N SER A 152 6.93 15.69 12.80
CA SER A 152 5.77 14.90 13.24
C SER A 152 5.74 13.49 12.62
N ALA A 153 6.59 12.61 13.16
CA ALA A 153 6.71 11.21 12.72
C ALA A 153 5.43 10.37 12.97
N ASN A 154 4.58 10.76 13.93
CA ASN A 154 3.44 9.97 14.41
C ASN A 154 2.05 10.54 14.09
N ALA A 155 1.95 11.61 13.28
CA ALA A 155 0.66 12.21 12.91
C ALA A 155 0.00 11.42 11.75
N VAL A 156 -0.59 10.27 12.07
CA VAL A 156 -1.29 9.38 11.13
C VAL A 156 -2.73 9.20 11.59
N GLY A 157 -3.68 9.54 10.73
CA GLY A 157 -5.10 9.26 10.91
C GLY A 157 -5.51 8.00 10.16
N MET A 158 -6.66 7.44 10.51
CA MET A 158 -7.23 6.29 9.80
C MET A 158 -8.50 6.71 9.09
N VAL A 159 -8.62 6.42 7.79
CA VAL A 159 -9.86 6.55 7.04
C VAL A 159 -10.37 5.19 6.59
N ILE A 160 -11.69 5.06 6.50
CA ILE A 160 -12.34 3.94 5.82
C ILE A 160 -12.82 4.43 4.47
N ALA A 161 -12.44 3.72 3.41
CA ALA A 161 -12.87 4.00 2.06
C ALA A 161 -13.82 2.91 1.57
N ASP A 162 -14.91 3.31 0.92
CA ASP A 162 -15.66 2.39 0.08
C ASP A 162 -14.86 2.08 -1.19
N LEU A 163 -14.60 0.80 -1.47
CA LEU A 163 -13.83 0.39 -2.65
C LEU A 163 -14.68 0.34 -3.94
N ALA A 164 -15.96 0.67 -3.87
CA ALA A 164 -16.95 0.55 -4.96
C ALA A 164 -16.83 -0.77 -5.77
N THR A 165 -16.52 -1.88 -5.09
CA THR A 165 -16.28 -3.20 -5.72
C THR A 165 -17.54 -3.79 -6.33
N ASN A 166 -18.72 -3.30 -5.99
CA ASN A 166 -19.98 -3.60 -6.65
C ASN A 166 -20.16 -2.84 -7.99
N VAL A 167 -19.37 -1.80 -8.26
CA VAL A 167 -19.41 -1.02 -9.51
C VAL A 167 -18.52 -1.65 -10.59
N ARG A 168 -19.13 -2.04 -11.72
CA ARG A 168 -18.42 -2.69 -12.84
C ARG A 168 -17.53 -1.72 -13.61
N ASP A 169 -18.06 -0.55 -13.96
CA ASP A 169 -17.36 0.44 -14.78
C ASP A 169 -16.17 1.06 -14.02
N PRO A 170 -14.94 1.00 -14.58
CA PRO A 170 -13.71 1.43 -13.88
C PRO A 170 -13.70 2.93 -13.56
N ALA A 171 -14.22 3.79 -14.45
CA ALA A 171 -14.27 5.23 -14.21
C ALA A 171 -15.28 5.61 -13.13
N LYS A 172 -16.48 5.01 -13.14
CA LYS A 172 -17.48 5.18 -12.08
C LYS A 172 -16.97 4.64 -10.75
N ARG A 173 -16.26 3.50 -10.76
CA ARG A 173 -15.63 2.91 -9.58
C ARG A 173 -14.58 3.86 -9.00
N PHE A 174 -13.67 4.39 -9.83
CA PHE A 174 -12.67 5.37 -9.39
C PHE A 174 -13.33 6.60 -8.73
N ARG A 175 -14.31 7.21 -9.40
CA ARG A 175 -14.99 8.41 -8.87
C ARG A 175 -15.70 8.15 -7.55
N ALA A 176 -16.33 6.98 -7.39
CA ALA A 176 -16.98 6.60 -6.14
C ALA A 176 -15.96 6.40 -5.00
N ILE A 177 -14.82 5.76 -5.27
CA ILE A 177 -13.72 5.60 -4.30
C ILE A 177 -13.18 6.96 -3.89
N LYS A 178 -12.90 7.83 -4.86
CA LYS A 178 -12.41 9.19 -4.62
C LYS A 178 -13.40 9.98 -3.75
N ALA A 179 -14.68 9.98 -4.10
CA ALA A 179 -15.70 10.68 -3.31
C ALA A 179 -15.76 10.16 -1.87
N SER A 180 -15.63 8.85 -1.67
CA SER A 180 -15.58 8.24 -0.33
C SER A 180 -14.34 8.67 0.46
N MET A 181 -13.17 8.63 -0.18
CA MET A 181 -11.90 9.09 0.41
C MET A 181 -11.92 10.58 0.77
N ASP A 182 -12.45 11.42 -0.13
CA ASP A 182 -12.53 12.86 0.08
C ASP A 182 -13.47 13.18 1.25
N ALA A 183 -14.63 12.53 1.34
CA ALA A 183 -15.56 12.71 2.47
C ALA A 183 -14.89 12.37 3.82
N SER A 184 -14.19 11.24 3.91
CA SER A 184 -13.48 10.85 5.14
C SER A 184 -12.31 11.78 5.45
N LYS A 185 -11.56 12.26 4.45
CA LYS A 185 -10.47 13.22 4.65
C LYS A 185 -10.99 14.59 5.11
N THR A 186 -12.09 15.08 4.52
CA THR A 186 -12.69 16.36 4.90
C THR A 186 -13.12 16.37 6.37
N GLN A 187 -13.67 15.26 6.87
CA GLN A 187 -13.96 15.12 8.29
C GLN A 187 -12.69 15.24 9.16
N LEU A 188 -11.62 14.51 8.81
CA LEU A 188 -10.36 14.57 9.55
C LEU A 188 -9.69 15.95 9.49
N GLN A 189 -9.79 16.66 8.37
CA GLN A 189 -9.21 18.00 8.19
C GLN A 189 -9.85 19.08 9.07
N GLN A 190 -11.06 18.84 9.58
CA GLN A 190 -11.70 19.73 10.55
C GLN A 190 -11.21 19.52 11.99
N MET A 191 -10.32 18.56 12.21
CA MET A 191 -9.79 18.19 13.52
C MET A 191 -8.29 18.49 13.62
N THR A 192 -7.86 18.86 14.82
CA THR A 192 -6.44 18.94 15.21
C THR A 192 -5.85 17.53 15.31
N PRO A 193 -4.51 17.37 15.24
CA PRO A 193 -3.87 16.06 15.40
C PRO A 193 -4.25 15.32 16.70
N GLY A 194 -4.44 16.04 17.81
CA GLY A 194 -4.89 15.46 19.08
C GLY A 194 -6.33 14.95 18.99
N GLU A 195 -7.24 15.73 18.43
CA GLU A 195 -8.64 15.36 18.20
C GLU A 195 -8.76 14.13 17.28
N ILE A 196 -7.92 14.03 16.25
CA ILE A 196 -7.88 12.87 15.35
C ILE A 196 -7.44 11.61 16.11
N GLN A 197 -6.48 11.73 17.04
CA GLN A 197 -6.07 10.60 17.88
C GLN A 197 -7.23 10.13 18.78
N VAL A 198 -7.95 11.07 19.42
CA VAL A 198 -9.14 10.76 20.22
C VAL A 198 -10.21 10.07 19.38
N TYR A 199 -10.58 10.67 18.24
CA TYR A 199 -11.58 10.13 17.33
C TYR A 199 -11.18 8.73 16.82
N THR A 200 -9.91 8.55 16.44
CA THR A 200 -9.39 7.25 15.99
C THR A 200 -9.43 6.23 17.13
N GLY A 201 -9.05 6.60 18.36
CA GLY A 201 -9.13 5.74 19.53
C GLY A 201 -10.56 5.24 19.79
N ILE A 202 -11.53 6.14 19.77
CA ILE A 202 -12.96 5.81 19.96
C ILE A 202 -13.46 4.88 18.85
N THR A 203 -13.18 5.20 17.59
CA THR A 203 -13.71 4.43 16.44
C THR A 203 -13.02 3.07 16.26
N GLN A 204 -11.78 2.90 16.73
CA GLN A 204 -11.03 1.65 16.64
C GLN A 204 -11.15 0.76 17.89
N ALA A 205 -11.60 1.29 19.03
CA ALA A 205 -11.76 0.48 20.25
C ALA A 205 -12.57 -0.81 20.05
N PRO A 206 -13.71 -0.82 19.30
CA PRO A 206 -14.43 -2.06 19.05
C PRO A 206 -13.65 -3.07 18.20
N LEU A 207 -12.72 -2.63 17.34
CA LEU A 207 -11.88 -3.51 16.54
C LEU A 207 -10.92 -4.26 17.45
N LEU A 208 -10.24 -3.55 18.36
CA LEU A 208 -9.31 -4.14 19.32
C LEU A 208 -10.01 -5.16 20.22
N LEU A 209 -11.19 -4.80 20.75
CA LEU A 209 -12.01 -5.72 21.53
C LEU A 209 -12.44 -6.94 20.72
N GLY A 210 -12.83 -6.74 19.45
CA GLY A 210 -13.16 -7.81 18.52
C GLY A 210 -12.00 -8.78 18.31
N GLN A 211 -10.77 -8.28 18.19
CA GLN A 211 -9.57 -9.12 17.99
C GLN A 211 -9.27 -9.95 19.25
N LEU A 212 -9.34 -9.33 20.43
CA LEU A 212 -9.10 -10.00 21.71
C LEU A 212 -10.15 -11.10 22.00
N THR A 213 -11.39 -10.86 21.60
CA THR A 213 -12.53 -11.76 21.83
C THR A 213 -12.69 -12.82 20.73
N GLY A 214 -12.06 -12.65 19.56
CA GLY A 214 -12.24 -13.51 18.39
C GLY A 214 -13.49 -13.18 17.56
N MET A 215 -14.12 -12.02 17.80
CA MET A 215 -15.34 -11.59 17.12
C MET A 215 -15.10 -10.79 15.83
N SER A 216 -13.85 -10.40 15.52
CA SER A 216 -13.53 -9.57 14.34
C SER A 216 -13.92 -10.20 13.01
N SER A 217 -13.95 -11.53 12.90
CA SER A 217 -14.41 -12.23 11.69
C SER A 217 -15.94 -12.27 11.56
N ARG A 218 -16.67 -12.09 12.68
CA ARG A 218 -18.13 -12.02 12.72
C ARG A 218 -18.62 -10.60 12.45
N PHE A 219 -17.90 -9.61 12.99
CA PHE A 219 -18.20 -8.18 12.87
C PHE A 219 -16.96 -7.42 12.35
N PRO A 220 -16.60 -7.58 11.06
CA PRO A 220 -15.42 -6.92 10.50
C PRO A 220 -15.61 -5.40 10.43
N ALA A 221 -14.57 -4.66 10.85
CA ALA A 221 -14.53 -3.20 10.76
C ALA A 221 -14.36 -2.70 9.32
N PHE A 222 -13.61 -3.46 8.52
CA PHE A 222 -13.27 -3.23 7.12
C PHE A 222 -12.93 -4.59 6.49
N SER A 223 -12.89 -4.66 5.16
CA SER A 223 -12.62 -5.90 4.43
C SER A 223 -11.12 -6.14 4.17
N THR A 224 -10.32 -5.08 4.09
CA THR A 224 -8.89 -5.14 3.80
C THR A 224 -8.18 -3.90 4.32
N VAL A 225 -6.86 -3.95 4.40
CA VAL A 225 -6.00 -2.78 4.62
C VAL A 225 -5.26 -2.47 3.33
N ILE A 226 -5.19 -1.18 2.98
CA ILE A 226 -4.37 -0.67 1.87
C ILE A 226 -3.52 0.48 2.43
N SER A 227 -2.21 0.25 2.56
CA SER A 227 -1.28 1.21 3.17
C SER A 227 -0.27 1.71 2.16
N ASN A 228 -0.05 3.02 2.15
CA ASN A 228 0.98 3.68 1.34
C ASN A 228 2.00 4.37 2.24
N VAL A 229 3.22 3.83 2.27
CA VAL A 229 4.33 4.39 3.04
C VAL A 229 5.24 5.18 2.08
N PRO A 230 5.49 6.47 2.35
CA PRO A 230 6.50 7.21 1.60
C PRO A 230 7.88 6.59 1.78
N GLY A 231 8.55 6.29 0.68
CA GLY A 231 9.93 5.82 0.67
C GLY A 231 10.89 6.78 -0.05
N PRO A 232 12.13 6.34 -0.34
CA PRO A 232 13.17 7.21 -0.88
C PRO A 232 12.83 7.71 -2.28
N ARG A 233 13.01 9.03 -2.51
CA ARG A 233 12.82 9.68 -3.82
C ARG A 233 14.06 9.62 -4.73
N GLU A 234 15.17 9.13 -4.20
CA GLU A 234 16.45 9.02 -4.89
C GLU A 234 16.86 7.56 -5.03
N LYS A 235 17.65 7.24 -6.06
CA LYS A 235 18.26 5.92 -6.18
C LYS A 235 19.13 5.64 -4.94
N ARG A 236 18.93 4.48 -4.32
CA ARG A 236 19.71 4.04 -3.16
C ARG A 236 20.65 2.90 -3.54
N TYR A 237 21.77 2.82 -2.81
CA TYR A 237 22.79 1.80 -2.98
C TYR A 237 23.27 1.34 -1.60
N TRP A 238 23.69 0.09 -1.50
CA TRP A 238 24.41 -0.45 -0.36
C TRP A 238 25.75 -1.00 -0.82
N ASN A 239 26.85 -0.34 -0.43
CA ASN A 239 28.22 -0.69 -0.85
C ASN A 239 28.37 -0.88 -2.38
N GLY A 240 27.73 -0.02 -3.17
CA GLY A 240 27.74 -0.07 -4.63
C GLY A 240 26.66 -0.97 -5.26
N ALA A 241 25.98 -1.82 -4.49
CA ALA A 241 24.83 -2.59 -4.98
C ALA A 241 23.57 -1.72 -5.01
N ARG A 242 22.91 -1.63 -6.16
CA ARG A 242 21.68 -0.83 -6.33
C ARG A 242 20.50 -1.49 -5.64
N LEU A 243 19.68 -0.69 -4.94
CA LEU A 243 18.38 -1.13 -4.43
C LEU A 243 17.37 -1.21 -5.59
N GLU A 244 17.05 -2.42 -6.02
CA GLU A 244 16.09 -2.65 -7.13
C GLU A 244 14.63 -2.69 -6.67
N GLY A 245 14.36 -3.10 -5.43
CA GLY A 245 13.00 -3.21 -4.91
C GLY A 245 12.95 -3.27 -3.39
N MET A 246 11.88 -2.71 -2.81
CA MET A 246 11.60 -2.70 -1.38
C MET A 246 10.13 -3.09 -1.13
N TYR A 247 9.90 -4.38 -0.90
CA TYR A 247 8.56 -4.95 -0.81
C TYR A 247 8.15 -5.20 0.65
N PRO A 248 7.20 -4.43 1.20
CA PRO A 248 6.82 -4.54 2.60
C PRO A 248 5.99 -5.81 2.87
N VAL A 249 6.32 -6.55 3.93
CA VAL A 249 5.55 -7.71 4.39
C VAL A 249 4.68 -7.29 5.58
N SER A 250 3.38 -7.11 5.34
CA SER A 250 2.42 -6.65 6.34
C SER A 250 1.63 -7.80 6.97
N ILE A 251 0.68 -7.47 7.85
CA ILE A 251 0.00 -8.44 8.72
C ILE A 251 -1.51 -8.48 8.38
N PRO A 252 -2.02 -9.59 7.83
CA PRO A 252 -3.45 -9.89 7.81
C PRO A 252 -3.95 -10.20 9.21
N MET A 253 -5.21 -9.88 9.49
CA MET A 253 -5.87 -10.09 10.77
C MET A 253 -7.25 -10.71 10.58
N ASP A 254 -7.86 -11.23 11.65
CA ASP A 254 -9.23 -11.74 11.56
C ASP A 254 -10.18 -10.63 11.09
N GLY A 255 -11.00 -10.93 10.08
CA GLY A 255 -11.86 -9.95 9.42
C GLY A 255 -11.21 -9.20 8.24
N ALA A 256 -9.89 -9.33 8.04
CA ALA A 256 -9.15 -8.76 6.90
C ALA A 256 -8.03 -9.74 6.46
N ALA A 257 -8.42 -10.71 5.65
CA ALA A 257 -7.60 -11.86 5.25
C ALA A 257 -6.55 -11.55 4.17
N VAL A 258 -6.57 -10.35 3.61
CA VAL A 258 -5.57 -9.82 2.67
C VAL A 258 -5.17 -8.40 3.09
N ASN A 259 -3.90 -8.08 2.90
CA ASN A 259 -3.33 -6.78 3.19
C ASN A 259 -2.46 -6.35 2.00
N PHE A 260 -2.65 -5.10 1.55
CA PHE A 260 -1.83 -4.46 0.53
C PHE A 260 -1.01 -3.37 1.21
N THR A 261 0.30 -3.45 1.11
CA THR A 261 1.18 -2.38 1.57
C THR A 261 2.12 -2.03 0.43
N LEU A 262 2.31 -0.75 0.15
CA LEU A 262 3.25 -0.29 -0.86
C LEU A 262 4.21 0.74 -0.29
N VAL A 263 5.40 0.81 -0.90
CA VAL A 263 6.38 1.85 -0.64
C VAL A 263 6.83 2.47 -1.97
N SER A 264 6.98 3.79 -2.00
CA SER A 264 7.61 4.44 -3.15
C SER A 264 9.13 4.24 -3.11
N ASN A 265 9.70 3.70 -4.18
CA ASN A 265 11.13 3.45 -4.33
C ASN A 265 11.63 4.07 -5.62
N PHE A 266 12.21 5.27 -5.52
CA PHE A 266 12.65 6.07 -6.67
C PHE A 266 11.54 6.26 -7.72
N GLU A 267 11.61 5.56 -8.85
CA GLU A 267 10.65 5.62 -9.96
C GLU A 267 9.53 4.58 -9.86
N ASN A 268 9.56 3.71 -8.85
CA ASN A 268 8.63 2.59 -8.68
C ASN A 268 7.74 2.74 -7.44
N LEU A 269 6.60 2.07 -7.49
CA LEU A 269 5.76 1.73 -6.36
C LEU A 269 5.88 0.22 -6.14
N ASP A 270 6.52 -0.14 -5.04
CA ASP A 270 6.80 -1.53 -4.69
C ASP A 270 5.70 -2.04 -3.77
N PHE A 271 4.86 -2.94 -4.27
CA PHE A 271 3.76 -3.54 -3.53
C PHE A 271 4.18 -4.85 -2.90
N GLY A 272 3.80 -5.03 -1.64
CA GLY A 272 3.75 -6.31 -0.96
C GLY A 272 2.32 -6.66 -0.58
N ILE A 273 1.88 -7.85 -0.97
CA ILE A 273 0.54 -8.37 -0.72
C ILE A 273 0.68 -9.62 0.13
N VAL A 274 0.15 -9.57 1.35
CA VAL A 274 0.14 -10.72 2.25
C VAL A 274 -1.30 -11.17 2.43
N ALA A 275 -1.55 -12.47 2.28
CA ALA A 275 -2.89 -13.01 2.48
C ALA A 275 -2.89 -14.36 3.22
N CYS A 276 -4.02 -14.68 3.84
CA CYS A 276 -4.31 -16.02 4.37
C CYS A 276 -4.40 -16.99 3.20
N ARG A 277 -3.50 -17.99 3.15
CA ARG A 277 -3.44 -18.96 2.04
C ARG A 277 -4.75 -19.72 1.82
N LYS A 278 -5.48 -20.02 2.90
CA LYS A 278 -6.74 -20.76 2.84
C LYS A 278 -7.90 -19.88 2.38
N SER A 279 -7.99 -18.66 2.91
CA SER A 279 -9.12 -17.76 2.62
C SER A 279 -8.99 -17.08 1.27
N VAL A 280 -7.77 -16.77 0.84
CA VAL A 280 -7.47 -16.10 -0.45
C VAL A 280 -6.60 -17.04 -1.31
N PRO A 281 -7.21 -18.07 -1.93
CA PRO A 281 -6.47 -19.01 -2.75
C PRO A 281 -5.83 -18.28 -3.95
N GLN A 282 -4.67 -18.75 -4.39
CA GLN A 282 -3.98 -18.19 -5.57
C GLN A 282 -3.74 -16.68 -5.51
N VAL A 283 -3.43 -16.11 -4.34
CA VAL A 283 -3.09 -14.67 -4.18
C VAL A 283 -2.03 -14.16 -5.16
N GLN A 284 -1.18 -15.02 -5.72
CA GLN A 284 -0.23 -14.69 -6.77
C GLN A 284 -0.92 -14.00 -7.97
N ARG A 285 -2.15 -14.40 -8.31
CA ARG A 285 -2.94 -13.80 -9.39
C ARG A 285 -3.37 -12.37 -9.11
N MET A 286 -3.28 -11.92 -7.85
CA MET A 286 -3.65 -10.56 -7.46
C MET A 286 -2.78 -9.52 -8.19
N ILE A 287 -1.50 -9.79 -8.43
CA ILE A 287 -0.64 -8.86 -9.18
C ILE A 287 -1.06 -8.76 -10.65
N ASP A 288 -1.50 -9.87 -11.26
CA ASP A 288 -2.06 -9.86 -12.62
C ASP A 288 -3.35 -9.03 -12.65
N TYR A 289 -4.24 -9.24 -11.68
CA TYR A 289 -5.51 -8.50 -11.60
C TYR A 289 -5.31 -7.02 -11.28
N MET A 290 -4.25 -6.66 -10.54
CA MET A 290 -3.87 -5.27 -10.31
C MET A 290 -3.35 -4.63 -11.60
N GLU A 291 -2.52 -5.33 -12.38
CA GLU A 291 -2.08 -4.84 -13.70
C GLU A 291 -3.26 -4.65 -14.65
N GLU A 292 -4.13 -5.64 -14.78
CA GLU A 292 -5.32 -5.55 -15.63
C GLU A 292 -6.28 -4.43 -15.16
N SER A 293 -6.44 -4.24 -13.85
CA SER A 293 -7.22 -3.14 -13.26
C SER A 293 -6.61 -1.77 -13.58
N LEU A 294 -5.28 -1.65 -13.52
CA LEU A 294 -4.57 -0.44 -13.92
C LEU A 294 -4.80 -0.14 -15.41
N VAL A 295 -4.68 -1.15 -16.26
CA VAL A 295 -4.95 -1.03 -17.71
C VAL A 295 -6.39 -0.57 -17.98
N GLU A 296 -7.39 -1.15 -17.31
CA GLU A 296 -8.79 -0.70 -17.44
C GLU A 296 -8.98 0.76 -17.05
N LEU A 297 -8.28 1.23 -16.01
CA LEU A 297 -8.32 2.62 -15.58
C LEU A 297 -7.63 3.54 -16.59
N GLU A 298 -6.50 3.12 -17.16
CA GLU A 298 -5.80 3.87 -18.22
C GLU A 298 -6.65 4.00 -19.49
N ASP A 299 -7.32 2.92 -19.89
CA ASP A 299 -8.24 2.92 -21.04
C ASP A 299 -9.44 3.84 -20.78
N ALA A 300 -10.03 3.78 -19.58
CA ALA A 300 -11.15 4.62 -19.20
C ALA A 300 -10.78 6.11 -19.04
N ALA A 301 -9.51 6.40 -18.71
CA ALA A 301 -8.94 7.73 -18.65
C ALA A 301 -8.49 8.28 -20.02
N GLY A 302 -8.51 7.46 -21.08
CA GLY A 302 -7.98 7.83 -22.39
C GLY A 302 -6.46 7.99 -22.44
N LEU A 303 -5.73 7.42 -21.46
CA LEU A 303 -4.27 7.51 -21.37
C LEU A 303 -3.57 6.53 -22.32
N ARG A 304 -4.24 5.45 -22.71
CA ARG A 304 -3.75 4.57 -23.77
C ARG A 304 -4.14 5.17 -25.11
N ARG A 305 -3.15 5.50 -25.95
CA ARG A 305 -3.43 5.77 -27.37
C ARG A 305 -4.14 4.52 -27.89
N ARG A 306 -5.43 4.64 -28.22
CA ARG A 306 -6.10 3.68 -29.11
C ARG A 306 -5.12 3.47 -30.26
N GLY A 307 -4.63 2.25 -30.40
CA GLY A 307 -3.63 1.91 -31.40
C GLY A 307 -4.07 2.53 -32.71
N GLY A 308 -3.38 3.59 -33.13
CA GLY A 308 -3.46 4.03 -34.50
C GLY A 308 -3.07 2.80 -35.29
N ARG A 309 -4.00 2.27 -36.08
CA ARG A 309 -3.61 1.60 -37.30
C ARG A 309 -2.75 2.64 -38.03
N ALA A 310 -1.44 2.53 -37.89
CA ALA A 310 -0.53 3.06 -38.85
C ALA A 310 -0.85 2.31 -40.15
N ARG A 311 -1.84 2.81 -40.90
CA ARG A 311 -1.80 2.73 -42.35
C ARG A 311 -0.63 3.63 -42.72
N GLY A 312 0.57 3.06 -42.68
CA GLY A 312 1.66 3.62 -43.47
C GLY A 312 1.18 3.72 -44.92
N PRO A 313 1.62 4.73 -45.70
CA PRO A 313 1.25 4.81 -47.10
C PRO A 313 1.71 3.49 -47.74
N LEU A 314 0.77 2.75 -48.34
CA LEU A 314 1.11 1.72 -49.30
C LEU A 314 1.84 2.44 -50.44
N GLN A 315 3.17 2.42 -50.43
CA GLN A 315 3.94 2.71 -51.62
C GLN A 315 3.53 1.68 -52.65
N ARG A 316 2.72 2.13 -53.60
CA ARG A 316 2.43 1.44 -54.84
C ARG A 316 3.77 1.35 -55.58
N LEU A 317 4.40 0.19 -55.49
CA LEU A 317 5.50 -0.16 -56.39
C LEU A 317 4.88 -0.30 -57.78
N GLU A 318 5.10 0.70 -58.62
CA GLU A 318 4.89 0.61 -60.05
C GLU A 318 5.83 -0.46 -60.60
N ALA A 319 5.24 -1.51 -61.18
CA ALA A 319 5.96 -2.48 -61.96
C ALA A 319 6.35 -1.83 -63.29
N THR A 320 7.63 -1.51 -63.45
CA THR A 320 8.22 -1.30 -64.77
C THR A 320 8.69 -2.64 -65.31
N GLU A 321 7.97 -3.13 -66.30
CA GLU A 321 8.44 -4.16 -67.21
C GLU A 321 9.72 -3.67 -67.90
N THR A 322 10.80 -4.43 -67.80
CA THR A 322 11.75 -4.59 -68.92
C THR A 322 12.30 -6.02 -68.86
N GLY A 323 11.96 -6.78 -69.89
CA GLY A 323 12.42 -8.14 -70.07
C GLY A 323 13.85 -8.21 -70.62
N ALA A 324 14.32 -9.46 -70.58
CA ALA A 324 15.34 -10.08 -71.41
C ALA A 324 16.82 -9.74 -71.17
N GLY A 325 17.59 -10.79 -70.91
CA GLY A 325 18.96 -10.88 -71.40
C GLY A 325 19.93 -11.46 -70.39
N GLY A 326 20.16 -12.78 -70.45
CA GLY A 326 21.05 -13.47 -69.52
C GLY A 326 22.53 -13.15 -69.70
N LYS A 327 23.32 -13.52 -68.67
CA LYS A 327 24.57 -14.27 -68.83
C LYS A 327 25.10 -14.71 -67.46
N GLN A 328 25.41 -16.00 -67.38
CA GLN A 328 26.17 -16.64 -66.31
C GLN A 328 27.60 -16.10 -66.25
N LYS A 329 28.18 -16.01 -65.04
CA LYS A 329 29.56 -16.47 -64.79
C LYS A 329 29.85 -16.68 -63.30
N LYS A 330 30.69 -17.71 -63.09
CA LYS A 330 31.08 -18.36 -61.84
C LYS A 330 32.13 -17.58 -61.02
N ALA A 331 32.21 -18.00 -59.76
CA ALA A 331 33.41 -18.21 -58.92
C ALA A 331 34.04 -17.02 -58.20
N GLY A 332 34.47 -17.29 -56.96
CA GLY A 332 35.61 -16.61 -56.35
C GLY A 332 35.45 -16.29 -54.87
N ALA A 333 35.99 -17.15 -54.01
CA ALA A 333 36.17 -16.92 -52.58
C ALA A 333 37.01 -15.66 -52.29
N THR A 334 36.79 -14.99 -51.16
CA THR A 334 37.83 -14.86 -50.11
C THR A 334 37.34 -14.11 -48.86
N ARG A 335 37.84 -14.62 -47.75
CA ARG A 335 37.68 -14.20 -46.35
C ARG A 335 38.66 -13.06 -46.05
N ARG A 336 38.23 -11.99 -45.37
CA ARG A 336 39.17 -11.11 -44.63
C ARG A 336 38.54 -10.48 -43.39
N LYS A 337 39.09 -10.86 -42.22
CA LYS A 337 38.87 -10.28 -40.89
C LYS A 337 39.45 -8.85 -40.80
N LYS A 338 38.77 -7.94 -40.09
CA LYS A 338 39.35 -6.76 -39.40
C LYS A 338 38.55 -6.58 -38.09
N LYS A 339 39.09 -7.01 -36.93
CA LYS A 339 39.86 -6.25 -35.91
C LYS A 339 39.12 -5.04 -35.33
N ALA A 340 38.77 -5.15 -34.05
CA ALA A 340 38.17 -4.13 -33.18
C ALA A 340 39.18 -3.04 -32.77
N PRO A 341 38.75 -1.80 -32.46
CA PRO A 341 39.60 -0.80 -31.85
C PRO A 341 39.56 -0.83 -30.32
N ALA A 342 40.70 -0.44 -29.74
CA ALA A 342 41.03 -0.46 -28.32
C ALA A 342 40.52 0.76 -27.52
N VAL A 343 40.40 0.56 -26.21
CA VAL A 343 40.02 1.52 -25.17
C VAL A 343 41.21 2.44 -24.82
N PRO A 344 41.03 3.77 -24.64
CA PRO A 344 42.06 4.63 -24.08
C PRO A 344 41.98 4.70 -22.54
N GLN A 345 43.12 4.44 -21.88
CA GLN A 345 43.36 4.74 -20.47
C GLN A 345 43.53 6.25 -20.24
N LEU A 346 42.90 6.80 -19.19
CA LEU A 346 43.13 8.16 -18.73
C LEU A 346 43.92 8.16 -17.41
N LYS A 347 44.98 8.96 -17.42
CA LYS A 347 46.03 9.10 -16.39
C LYS A 347 45.51 9.73 -15.10
N ALA A 348 46.01 9.19 -13.99
CA ALA A 348 45.91 9.78 -12.66
C ALA A 348 46.69 11.11 -12.56
N ARG A 349 46.10 12.10 -11.90
CA ARG A 349 46.81 13.28 -11.36
C ARG A 349 46.67 13.29 -9.84
N SER A 350 47.82 13.26 -9.19
CA SER A 350 48.07 13.42 -7.77
C SER A 350 47.79 14.86 -7.29
N GLY A 351 47.10 14.98 -6.17
CA GLY A 351 46.96 16.22 -5.41
C GLY A 351 46.61 15.88 -3.96
N ALA A 352 47.64 15.90 -3.09
CA ALA A 352 47.55 15.56 -1.69
C ALA A 352 46.87 16.68 -0.86
N ARG A 353 46.00 16.29 0.08
CA ARG A 353 45.72 17.05 1.31
C ARG A 353 45.32 16.07 2.42
N SER A 354 46.13 16.03 3.47
CA SER A 354 46.00 15.17 4.65
C SER A 354 44.84 15.55 5.57
N PRO A 355 44.39 14.65 6.47
CA PRO A 355 43.13 14.77 7.21
C PRO A 355 43.30 15.42 8.59
N ALA A 356 42.32 16.22 9.00
CA ALA A 356 42.22 16.77 10.36
C ALA A 356 41.45 15.81 11.28
N GLN A 357 42.06 15.49 12.43
CA GLN A 357 41.52 14.68 13.53
C GLN A 357 40.57 15.46 14.46
N PRO A 358 39.76 14.77 15.30
CA PRO A 358 38.62 15.36 15.99
C PRO A 358 38.98 16.02 17.33
N LYS A 359 38.31 17.13 17.68
CA LYS A 359 38.38 17.73 19.01
C LYS A 359 37.26 17.22 19.92
N ARG A 360 37.66 16.74 21.11
CA ARG A 360 36.81 16.27 22.20
C ARG A 360 36.67 17.40 23.24
N ALA A 361 35.43 17.59 23.71
CA ALA A 361 34.94 18.11 24.99
C ALA A 361 35.61 19.32 25.68
N THR A 362 34.80 20.33 26.01
CA THR A 362 34.95 21.14 27.23
C THR A 362 33.61 21.23 27.96
N ALA A 363 33.65 20.87 29.23
CA ALA A 363 32.59 21.02 30.22
C ALA A 363 32.49 22.48 30.67
N GLY A 364 31.27 22.96 30.88
CA GLY A 364 30.94 24.18 31.61
C GLY A 364 29.94 23.85 32.71
N LYS A 365 30.36 24.03 33.96
CA LYS A 365 29.60 23.86 35.21
C LYS A 365 29.09 25.22 35.70
N ALA A 366 28.16 25.14 36.67
CA ALA A 366 27.60 26.19 37.56
C ALA A 366 26.32 26.87 37.05
N ALA A 367 25.26 27.09 37.82
CA ALA A 367 24.82 26.82 39.21
C ALA A 367 23.27 26.87 39.15
N GLY A 368 22.42 26.31 40.01
CA GLY A 368 22.45 26.06 41.45
C GLY A 368 21.04 26.39 41.96
N SER A 369 20.34 25.44 42.59
CA SER A 369 19.27 25.72 43.57
C SER A 369 18.91 24.42 44.30
N LYS A 370 19.19 24.41 45.60
CA LYS A 370 18.79 23.42 46.59
C LYS A 370 17.49 23.90 47.23
N THR A 371 16.56 22.98 47.49
CA THR A 371 15.76 22.81 48.74
C THR A 371 14.85 21.59 48.51
N SER A 372 15.06 20.44 49.14
CA SER A 372 14.86 20.05 50.55
C SER A 372 13.42 19.65 50.89
N ASN A 373 13.31 18.37 51.23
CA ASN A 373 12.50 17.71 52.26
C ASN A 373 11.02 17.32 52.06
N LYS A 374 10.83 16.05 52.44
CA LYS A 374 9.65 15.28 52.85
C LYS A 374 8.82 14.61 51.76
#